data_AF-A0A2V7L0S4-F1
#
_entry.id   AF-A0A2V7L0S4-F1
#
_cell.length_a   1.000
_cell.length_b   1.000
_cell.length_c   1.000
_cell.angle_alpha   90.00
_cell.angle_beta   90.00
_cell.angle_gamma   90.00
#
_symmetry.space_group_name_H-M   'P 1'
#
loop_
_entity.id
_entity.type
_entity.pdbx_description
1 polymer ?
#
loop_
_entity_poly.entity_id
_entity_poly.type
_entity_poly.pdbx_seq_one_letter_code
_entity_poly.pdbx_strand_id
1 'polypeptide(L)'
;MKHVVQNERGMALAIAIVALVVVGALIAGAFFSGTQEQRVAENVRRVQASFGVAEEGVYDIIRTWDSTVAGVQNKQKYAALYPYPAFGTKDTVRYGWETAKSKTGSYSGTMYKLNDELYLIDMSAQDTMSLAGRIRGGGASQRLGLLARIRPLSLNTQAAVTSGGDNVVVGSASIDGNDHAPGGWAGCPPLDSAKAGIRTQSSGTVSTSGHPTILGNPPVLKDPTLADSSFTHYGDVTYATLTQSANITVPAQNFSSSIAPATVGAACDYSVLTNWGSPTTPTGPCGNYFPVIHITGDGAVINGQEGQGVLLVDGSLSVQGGFQFFGVVIVKGSLKTSGGGGTPAHFWGTVMVQDTAAFTDTTNNLSGSANLLYSKCAII
;
A
#
# COMPACT_ATOMS: atom_id res chain seq x y z
N MET A 1 43.42 97.24 -13.67
CA MET A 1 42.85 95.88 -13.75
C MET A 1 41.34 95.99 -13.67
N LYS A 2 40.63 95.81 -14.79
CA LYS A 2 39.17 95.89 -14.86
C LYS A 2 38.67 94.45 -15.06
N HIS A 3 38.17 93.82 -14.00
CA HIS A 3 37.47 92.55 -14.12
C HIS A 3 36.15 92.80 -14.86
N VAL A 4 36.06 92.30 -16.09
CA VAL A 4 34.80 92.24 -16.84
C VAL A 4 33.97 91.14 -16.19
N VAL A 5 32.88 91.52 -15.53
CA VAL A 5 31.89 90.58 -14.99
C VAL A 5 31.11 90.03 -16.19
N GLN A 6 31.39 88.79 -16.59
CA GLN A 6 30.62 88.11 -17.63
C GLN A 6 29.20 87.84 -17.12
N ASN A 7 28.21 88.23 -17.92
CA ASN A 7 26.80 88.17 -17.55
C ASN A 7 26.21 86.80 -17.89
N GLU A 8 26.44 85.79 -17.05
CA GLU A 8 25.95 84.41 -17.24
C GLU A 8 24.46 84.19 -16.87
N ARG A 9 23.71 85.27 -16.60
CA ARG A 9 22.34 85.21 -16.05
C ARG A 9 21.30 84.55 -16.97
N GLY A 10 21.58 84.40 -18.26
CA GLY A 10 20.69 83.72 -19.23
C GLY A 10 20.87 82.20 -19.32
N MET A 11 22.09 81.67 -19.12
CA MET A 11 22.35 80.23 -19.22
C MET A 11 21.95 79.45 -17.97
N ALA A 12 22.02 80.06 -16.79
CA ALA A 12 21.69 79.41 -15.53
C ALA A 12 20.23 78.91 -15.47
N LEU A 13 19.28 79.68 -16.02
CA LEU A 13 17.87 79.27 -16.08
C LEU A 13 17.64 78.08 -17.02
N ALA A 14 18.27 78.11 -18.21
CA ALA A 14 18.15 77.03 -19.19
C ALA A 14 18.75 75.72 -18.65
N ILE A 15 19.92 75.80 -18.01
CA ILE A 15 20.57 74.64 -17.36
C ILE A 15 19.71 74.10 -16.21
N ALA A 16 19.09 74.97 -15.40
CA ALA A 16 18.21 74.54 -14.32
C ALA A 16 16.96 73.81 -14.84
N ILE A 17 16.34 74.27 -15.93
CA ILE A 17 15.18 73.60 -16.54
C ILE A 17 15.58 72.23 -17.09
N VAL A 18 16.70 72.14 -17.82
CA VAL A 18 17.21 70.86 -18.34
C VAL A 18 17.52 69.91 -17.18
N ALA A 19 18.16 70.38 -16.11
CA ALA A 19 18.44 69.59 -14.92
C ALA A 19 17.16 69.06 -14.26
N LEU A 20 16.12 69.90 -14.12
CA LEU A 20 14.82 69.48 -13.58
C LEU A 20 14.14 68.42 -14.46
N VAL A 21 14.20 68.56 -15.78
CA VAL A 21 13.64 67.55 -16.70
C VAL A 21 14.38 66.23 -16.59
N VAL A 22 15.72 66.26 -16.53
CA VAL A 22 16.53 65.04 -16.38
C VAL A 22 16.25 64.36 -15.04
N VAL A 23 16.18 65.12 -13.94
CA VAL A 23 15.82 64.58 -12.62
C VAL A 23 14.40 64.02 -12.62
N GLY A 24 13.44 64.72 -13.23
CA GLY A 24 12.07 64.23 -13.37
C GLY A 24 11.98 62.92 -14.16
N ALA A 25 12.73 62.81 -15.26
CA ALA A 25 12.81 61.58 -16.06
C ALA A 25 13.45 60.42 -15.30
N LEU A 26 14.51 60.69 -14.52
CA LEU A 26 15.17 59.67 -13.68
C LEU A 26 14.24 59.17 -12.56
N ILE A 27 13.54 60.08 -11.88
CA ILE A 27 12.57 59.72 -10.84
C ILE A 27 11.43 58.89 -11.45
N ALA A 28 10.87 59.33 -12.58
CA ALA A 28 9.83 58.57 -13.28
C ALA A 28 10.32 57.17 -13.71
N GLY A 29 11.55 57.07 -14.22
CA GLY A 29 12.17 55.80 -14.57
C GLY A 29 12.34 54.86 -13.37
N ALA A 30 12.82 55.38 -12.24
CA ALA A 30 12.96 54.61 -11.00
C ALA A 30 11.61 54.12 -10.45
N PHE A 31 10.59 54.99 -10.43
CA PHE A 31 9.23 54.60 -10.02
C PHE A 31 8.64 53.54 -10.95
N PHE A 32 8.80 53.70 -12.27
CA PHE A 32 8.31 52.72 -13.24
C PHE A 32 9.00 51.36 -13.05
N SER A 33 10.33 51.32 -12.89
CA SER A 33 11.08 50.09 -12.60
C SER A 33 10.60 49.43 -11.31
N GLY A 34 10.44 50.20 -10.23
CA GLY A 34 9.96 49.68 -8.93
C GLY A 34 8.56 49.08 -9.01
N THR A 35 7.64 49.69 -9.74
CA THR A 35 6.28 49.13 -9.92
C THR A 35 6.29 47.85 -10.77
N GLN A 36 7.19 47.72 -11.74
CA GLN A 36 7.34 46.49 -12.51
C GLN A 36 7.94 45.37 -11.66
N GLU A 37 9.01 45.64 -10.91
CA GLU A 37 9.62 44.66 -10.02
C GLU A 37 8.64 44.16 -8.97
N GLN A 38 7.83 45.05 -8.39
CA GLN A 38 6.81 44.66 -7.43
C GLN A 38 5.78 43.70 -8.04
N ARG A 39 5.32 43.98 -9.28
CA ARG A 39 4.37 43.11 -9.99
C ARG A 39 4.98 41.76 -10.33
N VAL A 40 6.24 41.75 -10.78
CA VAL A 40 6.96 40.51 -11.09
C VAL A 40 7.16 39.69 -9.82
N ALA A 41 7.64 40.29 -8.73
CA ALA A 41 7.84 39.62 -7.46
C ALA A 41 6.54 39.03 -6.90
N GLU A 42 5.44 39.78 -7.00
CA GLU A 42 4.14 39.29 -6.55
C GLU A 42 3.62 38.13 -7.41
N ASN A 43 3.80 38.18 -8.73
CA ASN A 43 3.48 37.07 -9.63
C ASN A 43 4.30 35.82 -9.32
N VAL A 44 5.61 35.97 -9.09
CA VAL A 44 6.51 34.86 -8.71
C VAL A 44 6.06 34.21 -7.40
N ARG A 45 5.75 35.02 -6.37
CA ARG A 45 5.25 34.52 -5.09
C ARG A 45 3.96 33.71 -5.25
N ARG A 46 3.03 34.16 -6.10
CA ARG A 46 1.75 33.49 -6.37
C ARG A 46 1.93 32.18 -7.12
N VAL A 47 2.85 32.13 -8.08
CA VAL A 47 3.21 30.90 -8.80
C VAL A 47 3.79 29.87 -7.83
N GLN A 48 4.70 30.28 -6.95
CA GLN A 48 5.27 29.39 -5.92
C GLN A 48 4.20 28.88 -4.93
N ALA A 49 3.29 29.76 -4.48
CA ALA A 49 2.19 29.36 -3.63
C ALA A 49 1.26 28.35 -4.33
N SER A 50 0.90 28.61 -5.59
CA SER A 50 0.06 27.70 -6.39
C SER A 50 0.76 26.36 -6.64
N PHE A 51 2.08 26.35 -6.83
CA PHE A 51 2.87 25.13 -6.96
C PHE A 51 2.82 24.29 -5.68
N GLY A 52 3.07 24.89 -4.51
CA GLY A 52 2.99 24.17 -3.23
C GLY A 52 1.60 23.62 -2.94
N VAL A 53 0.54 24.33 -3.33
CA VAL A 53 -0.85 23.86 -3.24
C VAL A 53 -1.12 22.70 -4.21
N ALA A 54 -0.55 22.73 -5.42
CA ALA A 54 -0.66 21.62 -6.37
C ALA A 54 0.06 20.36 -5.84
N GLU A 55 1.25 20.52 -5.25
CA GLU A 55 1.98 19.40 -4.63
C GLU A 55 1.16 18.79 -3.49
N GLU A 56 0.59 19.64 -2.63
CA GLU A 56 -0.28 19.18 -1.54
C GLU A 56 -1.46 18.35 -2.07
N GLY A 57 -2.12 18.80 -3.14
CA GLY A 57 -3.24 18.07 -3.75
C GLY A 57 -2.85 16.71 -4.33
N VAL A 58 -1.67 16.61 -4.95
CA VAL A 58 -1.14 15.34 -5.44
C VAL A 58 -0.88 14.37 -4.28
N TYR A 59 -0.21 14.83 -3.23
CA TYR A 59 0.14 13.99 -2.09
C TYR A 59 -1.05 13.66 -1.19
N ASP A 60 -2.11 14.47 -1.18
CA ASP A 60 -3.30 14.17 -0.39
C ASP A 60 -4.03 12.92 -0.90
N ILE A 61 -4.06 12.71 -2.22
CA ILE A 61 -4.61 11.49 -2.85
C ILE A 61 -3.81 10.25 -2.43
N ILE A 62 -2.47 10.34 -2.41
CA ILE A 62 -1.60 9.25 -1.97
C ILE A 62 -1.80 8.98 -0.47
N ARG A 63 -1.83 10.03 0.35
CA ARG A 63 -2.02 9.94 1.80
C ARG A 63 -3.36 9.32 2.17
N THR A 64 -4.40 9.57 1.38
CA THR A 64 -5.76 9.08 1.61
C THR A 64 -6.10 7.83 0.78
N TRP A 65 -5.09 7.16 0.21
CA TRP A 65 -5.31 5.98 -0.63
C TRP A 65 -6.09 4.87 0.08
N ASP A 66 -5.79 4.62 1.36
CA ASP A 66 -6.49 3.61 2.18
C ASP A 66 -7.57 4.19 3.12
N SER A 67 -7.92 5.48 2.96
CA SER A 67 -8.97 6.06 3.80
C SER A 67 -10.36 5.60 3.37
N THR A 68 -11.28 5.55 4.33
CA THR A 68 -12.69 5.27 4.07
C THR A 68 -13.47 6.58 4.01
N VAL A 69 -14.17 6.83 2.90
CA VAL A 69 -15.01 8.02 2.72
C VAL A 69 -16.42 7.54 2.36
N ALA A 70 -17.42 7.98 3.12
CA ALA A 70 -18.83 7.57 2.95
C ALA A 70 -19.03 6.04 2.92
N GLY A 71 -18.28 5.31 3.75
CA GLY A 71 -18.39 3.84 3.88
C GLY A 71 -17.70 3.03 2.77
N VAL A 72 -17.00 3.69 1.83
CA VAL A 72 -16.22 3.02 0.77
C VAL A 72 -14.75 3.34 0.94
N GLN A 73 -13.89 2.32 0.91
CA GLN A 73 -12.44 2.52 0.93
C GLN A 73 -11.97 3.08 -0.42
N ASN A 74 -11.17 4.14 -0.38
CA ASN A 74 -10.62 4.79 -1.58
C ASN A 74 -9.86 3.79 -2.47
N LYS A 75 -9.06 2.88 -1.88
CA LYS A 75 -8.37 1.82 -2.63
C LYS A 75 -9.32 0.93 -3.43
N GLN A 76 -10.48 0.55 -2.88
CA GLN A 76 -11.48 -0.26 -3.57
C GLN A 76 -12.12 0.54 -4.71
N LYS A 77 -12.44 1.81 -4.45
CA LYS A 77 -12.96 2.73 -5.46
C LYS A 77 -11.99 2.90 -6.64
N TYR A 78 -10.69 3.03 -6.36
CA TYR A 78 -9.65 3.23 -7.38
C TYR A 78 -9.35 1.93 -8.14
N ALA A 79 -9.26 0.80 -7.45
CA ALA A 79 -9.05 -0.51 -8.05
C ALA A 79 -10.19 -0.89 -9.01
N ALA A 80 -11.43 -0.51 -8.70
CA ALA A 80 -12.61 -0.76 -9.53
C ALA A 80 -12.69 0.08 -10.82
N LEU A 81 -11.76 1.01 -11.05
CA LEU A 81 -11.70 1.76 -12.31
C LEU A 81 -11.21 0.86 -13.46
N TYR A 82 -11.62 1.22 -14.66
CA TYR A 82 -11.09 0.64 -15.89
C TYR A 82 -9.78 1.34 -16.30
N PRO A 83 -8.84 0.63 -16.94
CA PRO A 83 -7.66 1.25 -17.53
C PRO A 83 -8.03 2.32 -18.56
N TYR A 84 -7.49 3.52 -18.41
CA TYR A 84 -7.65 4.67 -19.29
C TYR A 84 -6.85 4.49 -20.58
N PRO A 85 -7.40 4.86 -21.74
CA PRO A 85 -8.76 5.37 -21.95
C PRO A 85 -9.81 4.25 -22.02
N ALA A 86 -10.88 4.34 -21.22
CA ALA A 86 -12.03 3.43 -21.34
C ALA A 86 -13.23 4.16 -21.95
N PHE A 87 -13.70 3.69 -23.10
CA PHE A 87 -14.85 4.31 -23.77
C PHE A 87 -16.15 4.06 -23.00
N GLY A 88 -16.72 5.11 -22.41
CA GLY A 88 -18.05 5.09 -21.79
C GLY A 88 -18.11 4.50 -20.37
N THR A 89 -16.96 4.18 -19.77
CA THR A 89 -16.85 3.55 -18.43
C THR A 89 -16.13 4.45 -17.43
N LYS A 90 -16.19 4.12 -16.13
CA LYS A 90 -15.45 4.85 -15.08
C LYS A 90 -13.96 4.48 -15.14
N ASP A 91 -13.15 5.26 -15.84
CA ASP A 91 -11.68 5.14 -15.90
C ASP A 91 -10.93 6.18 -15.06
N THR A 92 -11.67 7.17 -14.56
CA THR A 92 -11.12 8.35 -13.90
C THR A 92 -11.90 8.72 -12.63
N VAL A 93 -11.19 9.33 -11.69
CA VAL A 93 -11.76 9.98 -10.52
C VAL A 93 -11.48 11.47 -10.60
N ARG A 94 -12.54 12.28 -10.61
CA ARG A 94 -12.43 13.74 -10.60
C ARG A 94 -12.54 14.26 -9.17
N TYR A 95 -11.63 15.16 -8.82
CA TYR A 95 -11.62 15.90 -7.57
C TYR A 95 -12.08 17.32 -7.85
N GLY A 96 -13.10 17.76 -7.11
CA GLY A 96 -13.55 19.15 -7.14
C GLY A 96 -12.51 20.08 -6.52
N TRP A 97 -12.84 21.37 -6.45
CA TRP A 97 -11.99 22.33 -5.73
C TRP A 97 -12.01 22.06 -4.23
N GLU A 98 -10.84 21.73 -3.69
CA GLU A 98 -10.61 21.54 -2.26
C GLU A 98 -9.59 22.55 -1.75
N THR A 99 -9.83 23.10 -0.57
CA THR A 99 -8.93 24.04 0.09
C THR A 99 -7.77 23.28 0.72
N ALA A 100 -6.55 23.67 0.38
CA ALA A 100 -5.34 23.13 0.97
C ALA A 100 -5.32 23.35 2.50
N LYS A 101 -4.76 22.41 3.25
CA LYS A 101 -4.53 22.47 4.69
C LYS A 101 -3.65 23.65 5.08
N SER A 102 -2.71 24.01 4.23
CA SER A 102 -1.90 25.23 4.35
C SER A 102 -2.72 26.53 4.25
N LYS A 103 -3.97 26.47 3.75
CA LYS A 103 -4.88 27.60 3.52
C LYS A 103 -4.33 28.69 2.59
N THR A 104 -3.30 28.36 1.79
CA THR A 104 -2.65 29.26 0.83
C THR A 104 -3.29 29.20 -0.56
N GLY A 105 -4.21 28.27 -0.79
CA GLY A 105 -4.95 28.13 -2.03
C GLY A 105 -5.87 26.92 -2.04
N SER A 106 -6.33 26.57 -3.24
CA SER A 106 -7.15 25.39 -3.49
C SER A 106 -6.61 24.60 -4.68
N TYR A 107 -6.86 23.30 -4.70
CA TYR A 107 -6.52 22.40 -5.79
C TYR A 107 -7.75 21.64 -6.27
N SER A 108 -7.71 21.16 -7.51
CA SER A 108 -8.69 20.27 -8.12
C SER A 108 -7.98 19.44 -9.18
N GLY A 109 -8.58 18.35 -9.65
CA GLY A 109 -7.91 17.57 -10.70
C GLY A 109 -8.56 16.25 -11.01
N THR A 110 -7.82 15.40 -11.71
CA THR A 110 -8.28 14.07 -12.10
C THR A 110 -7.19 13.04 -11.86
N MET A 111 -7.58 11.88 -11.34
CA MET A 111 -6.75 10.68 -11.30
C MET A 111 -7.23 9.70 -12.37
N TYR A 112 -6.30 9.12 -13.09
CA TYR A 112 -6.51 8.14 -14.16
C TYR A 112 -5.86 6.82 -13.75
N LYS A 113 -6.59 5.70 -13.89
CA LYS A 113 -5.98 4.38 -13.78
C LYS A 113 -5.38 4.01 -15.13
N LEU A 114 -4.07 3.79 -15.23
CA LEU A 114 -3.42 3.38 -16.49
C LEU A 114 -3.38 1.86 -16.63
N ASN A 115 -3.18 1.15 -15.53
CA ASN A 115 -3.37 -0.29 -15.38
C ASN A 115 -3.64 -0.62 -13.89
N ASP A 116 -3.65 -1.89 -13.49
CA ASP A 116 -3.95 -2.27 -12.10
C ASP A 116 -2.95 -1.75 -11.06
N GLU A 117 -1.72 -1.46 -11.48
CA GLU A 117 -0.65 -0.97 -10.60
C GLU A 117 -0.33 0.52 -10.81
N LEU A 118 -0.63 1.10 -11.96
CA LEU A 118 -0.12 2.41 -12.38
C LEU A 118 -1.25 3.42 -12.53
N TYR A 119 -1.08 4.57 -11.90
CA TYR A 119 -2.05 5.67 -11.87
C TYR A 119 -1.37 6.99 -12.22
N LEU A 120 -2.06 7.85 -12.97
CA LEU A 120 -1.66 9.24 -13.22
C LEU A 120 -2.54 10.16 -12.38
N ILE A 121 -1.92 10.97 -11.53
CA ILE A 121 -2.58 11.99 -10.73
C ILE A 121 -2.27 13.35 -11.38
N ASP A 122 -3.29 14.05 -11.85
CA ASP A 122 -3.14 15.31 -12.56
C ASP A 122 -3.93 16.42 -11.83
N MET A 123 -3.22 17.23 -11.07
CA MET A 123 -3.79 18.27 -10.21
C MET A 123 -3.47 19.66 -10.74
N SER A 124 -4.47 20.54 -10.70
CA SER A 124 -4.36 21.98 -10.94
C SER A 124 -4.67 22.74 -9.67
N ALA A 125 -3.87 23.74 -9.35
CA ALA A 125 -4.05 24.56 -8.16
C ALA A 125 -3.93 26.06 -8.45
N GLN A 126 -4.49 26.86 -7.54
CA GLN A 126 -4.46 28.31 -7.54
C GLN A 126 -4.31 28.84 -6.12
N ASP A 127 -3.54 29.93 -5.94
CA ASP A 127 -3.48 30.63 -4.66
C ASP A 127 -4.81 31.31 -4.31
N THR A 128 -5.04 31.57 -3.02
CA THR A 128 -6.32 32.09 -2.50
C THR A 128 -6.79 33.37 -3.20
N MET A 129 -5.86 34.26 -3.56
CA MET A 129 -6.20 35.55 -4.17
C MET A 129 -6.48 35.42 -5.66
N SER A 130 -5.81 34.48 -6.34
CA SER A 130 -6.09 34.10 -7.72
C SER A 130 -7.45 33.42 -7.85
N LEU A 131 -7.76 32.49 -6.95
CA LEU A 131 -9.06 31.81 -6.88
C LEU A 131 -10.21 32.78 -6.63
N ALA A 132 -10.00 33.81 -5.79
CA ALA A 132 -11.01 34.82 -5.50
C ALA A 132 -11.30 35.78 -6.67
N GLY A 133 -10.63 35.64 -7.82
CA GLY A 133 -10.83 36.50 -8.99
C GLY A 133 -10.49 37.97 -8.76
N ARG A 134 -9.74 38.29 -7.70
CA ARG A 134 -9.43 39.66 -7.28
C ARG A 134 -8.29 40.31 -8.07
N ILE A 135 -7.73 39.58 -9.05
CA ILE A 135 -6.57 40.01 -9.84
C ILE A 135 -7.02 40.39 -11.24
N ARG A 136 -6.79 41.65 -11.61
CA ARG A 136 -6.97 42.11 -12.99
C ARG A 136 -5.87 41.50 -13.86
N GLY A 137 -6.26 40.71 -14.85
CA GLY A 137 -5.33 40.05 -15.80
C GLY A 137 -5.18 38.54 -15.64
N GLY A 138 -5.93 37.91 -14.73
CA GLY A 138 -5.85 36.47 -14.45
C GLY A 138 -4.88 36.17 -13.31
N GLY A 139 -5.26 35.22 -12.45
CA GLY A 139 -4.42 34.80 -11.33
C GLY A 139 -3.33 33.81 -11.73
N ALA A 140 -2.53 33.37 -10.77
CA ALA A 140 -1.59 32.27 -10.94
C ALA A 140 -2.32 30.92 -10.82
N SER A 141 -1.99 30.01 -11.73
CA SER A 141 -2.38 28.60 -11.65
C SER A 141 -1.18 27.73 -11.99
N GLN A 142 -1.08 26.56 -11.34
CA GLN A 142 -0.05 25.56 -11.59
C GLN A 142 -0.71 24.20 -11.77
N ARG A 143 -0.18 23.39 -12.68
CA ARG A 143 -0.65 22.03 -12.94
C ARG A 143 0.51 21.06 -12.76
N LEU A 144 0.29 20.00 -11.99
CA LEU A 144 1.26 18.96 -11.70
C LEU A 144 0.69 17.60 -12.06
N GLY A 145 1.50 16.81 -12.75
CA GLY A 145 1.24 15.41 -13.02
C GLY A 145 2.20 14.54 -12.21
N LEU A 146 1.68 13.54 -11.51
CA LEU A 146 2.46 12.51 -10.82
C LEU A 146 2.04 11.12 -11.30
N LEU A 147 3.02 10.33 -11.74
CA LEU A 147 2.83 8.91 -11.96
C LEU A 147 3.09 8.15 -10.66
N ALA A 148 2.05 7.49 -10.14
CA ALA A 148 2.11 6.66 -8.94
C ALA A 148 1.96 5.19 -9.31
N ARG A 149 2.82 4.33 -8.75
CA ARG A 149 2.75 2.88 -8.93
C ARG A 149 2.55 2.17 -7.59
N ILE A 150 1.56 1.28 -7.53
CA ILE A 150 1.42 0.28 -6.46
C ILE A 150 2.57 -0.72 -6.61
N ARG A 151 3.38 -0.87 -5.56
CA ARG A 151 4.44 -1.88 -5.55
C ARG A 151 3.79 -3.21 -5.13
N PRO A 152 3.69 -4.21 -6.02
CA PRO A 152 3.13 -5.50 -5.64
C PRO A 152 4.07 -6.19 -4.64
N LEU A 153 3.48 -6.97 -3.74
CA LEU A 153 4.25 -7.81 -2.83
C LEU A 153 4.88 -8.95 -3.64
N SER A 154 6.21 -9.03 -3.67
CA SER A 154 6.90 -10.10 -4.38
C SER A 154 7.21 -11.24 -3.42
N LEU A 155 6.24 -12.13 -3.22
CA LEU A 155 6.44 -13.36 -2.47
C LEU A 155 7.10 -14.42 -3.36
N ASN A 156 8.22 -14.99 -2.91
CA ASN A 156 8.89 -16.07 -3.63
C ASN A 156 8.19 -17.42 -3.38
N THR A 157 6.99 -17.58 -3.92
CA THR A 157 6.08 -18.71 -3.69
C THR A 157 6.45 -19.94 -4.53
N GLN A 158 7.57 -20.56 -4.18
CA GLN A 158 8.09 -21.76 -4.86
C GLN A 158 7.71 -23.07 -4.16
N ALA A 159 6.85 -23.01 -3.14
CA ALA A 159 6.33 -24.19 -2.45
C ALA A 159 5.02 -23.91 -1.72
N ALA A 160 4.30 -24.97 -1.33
CA ALA A 160 3.18 -24.85 -0.38
C ALA A 160 3.69 -24.41 1.01
N VAL A 161 4.79 -25.00 1.46
CA VAL A 161 5.47 -24.63 2.72
C VAL A 161 6.92 -24.25 2.42
N THR A 162 7.32 -23.04 2.80
CA THR A 162 8.72 -22.61 2.82
C THR A 162 9.19 -22.50 4.27
N SER A 163 10.23 -23.24 4.65
CA SER A 163 10.70 -23.35 6.04
C SER A 163 12.19 -23.02 6.17
N GLY A 164 12.53 -22.12 7.09
CA GLY A 164 13.92 -21.89 7.51
C GLY A 164 14.47 -23.00 8.42
N GLY A 165 13.59 -23.69 9.15
CA GLY A 165 13.97 -24.73 10.12
C GLY A 165 13.57 -26.16 9.74
N ASP A 166 13.66 -27.05 10.73
CA ASP A 166 13.33 -28.47 10.62
C ASP A 166 11.82 -28.69 10.53
N ASN A 167 11.40 -29.69 9.74
CA ASN A 167 10.00 -30.02 9.54
C ASN A 167 9.73 -31.45 9.99
N VAL A 168 8.74 -31.62 10.85
CA VAL A 168 8.22 -32.89 11.33
C VAL A 168 6.80 -33.02 10.83
N VAL A 169 6.56 -33.94 9.90
CA VAL A 169 5.24 -34.16 9.28
C VAL A 169 4.73 -35.51 9.76
N VAL A 170 3.63 -35.51 10.52
CA VAL A 170 3.17 -36.72 11.22
C VAL A 170 1.70 -37.04 11.03
N GLY A 171 1.37 -38.32 11.17
CA GLY A 171 0.02 -38.84 10.96
C GLY A 171 -0.39 -38.72 9.49
N SER A 172 -1.65 -38.39 9.26
CA SER A 172 -2.23 -38.22 7.93
C SER A 172 -2.17 -36.79 7.39
N ALA A 173 -1.17 -36.01 7.80
CA ALA A 173 -0.97 -34.66 7.27
C ALA A 173 -0.64 -34.71 5.77
N SER A 174 -1.18 -33.76 5.01
CA SER A 174 -0.95 -33.59 3.57
C SER A 174 -0.37 -32.22 3.27
N ILE A 175 0.72 -32.18 2.52
CA ILE A 175 1.34 -30.96 2.00
C ILE A 175 1.40 -31.12 0.49
N ASP A 176 0.79 -30.20 -0.25
CA ASP A 176 0.69 -30.32 -1.70
C ASP A 176 1.10 -29.02 -2.40
N GLY A 177 2.23 -29.08 -3.12
CA GLY A 177 2.75 -28.00 -3.95
C GLY A 177 2.09 -27.85 -5.32
N ASN A 178 1.15 -28.72 -5.70
CA ASN A 178 0.32 -28.52 -6.89
C ASN A 178 -0.63 -27.33 -6.67
N ASP A 179 -0.92 -26.56 -7.72
CA ASP A 179 -1.85 -25.44 -7.61
C ASP A 179 -3.30 -25.94 -7.52
N HIS A 180 -4.00 -25.54 -6.46
CA HIS A 180 -5.40 -25.86 -6.23
C HIS A 180 -6.24 -24.58 -6.20
N ALA A 181 -7.34 -24.58 -6.94
CA ALA A 181 -8.34 -23.52 -6.85
C ALA A 181 -9.28 -23.79 -5.64
N PRO A 182 -9.49 -22.81 -4.74
CA PRO A 182 -10.48 -22.92 -3.68
C PRO A 182 -11.89 -23.19 -4.24
N GLY A 183 -12.61 -24.12 -3.61
CA GLY A 183 -13.98 -24.41 -3.99
C GLY A 183 -14.89 -23.17 -3.86
N GLY A 184 -15.70 -22.90 -4.88
CA GLY A 184 -16.66 -21.79 -4.88
C GLY A 184 -16.08 -20.43 -5.27
N TRP A 185 -14.76 -20.29 -5.44
CA TRP A 185 -14.14 -19.05 -5.91
C TRP A 185 -14.31 -18.91 -7.43
N ALA A 186 -14.74 -17.73 -7.86
CA ALA A 186 -14.87 -17.37 -9.27
C ALA A 186 -13.72 -16.45 -9.69
N GLY A 187 -13.31 -16.50 -10.96
CA GLY A 187 -12.27 -15.62 -11.49
C GLY A 187 -10.83 -16.04 -11.17
N CYS A 188 -10.62 -17.23 -10.61
CA CYS A 188 -9.28 -17.79 -10.46
C CYS A 188 -8.59 -17.93 -11.83
N PRO A 189 -7.29 -17.58 -11.95
CA PRO A 189 -6.53 -17.82 -13.16
C PRO A 189 -6.37 -19.33 -13.41
N PRO A 190 -5.94 -19.73 -14.62
CA PRO A 190 -5.54 -21.11 -14.86
C PRO A 190 -4.51 -21.58 -13.84
N LEU A 191 -4.65 -22.85 -13.43
CA LEU A 191 -3.73 -23.49 -12.48
C LEU A 191 -2.29 -23.38 -12.98
N ASP A 192 -1.39 -23.03 -12.08
CA ASP A 192 0.04 -22.92 -12.35
C ASP A 192 0.73 -24.30 -12.39
N SER A 193 1.98 -24.31 -12.84
CA SER A 193 2.85 -25.48 -12.72
C SER A 193 3.03 -25.88 -11.26
N ALA A 194 3.09 -27.19 -11.00
CA ALA A 194 3.44 -27.73 -9.69
C ALA A 194 4.70 -27.07 -9.12
N LYS A 195 4.59 -26.58 -7.88
CA LYS A 195 5.70 -26.07 -7.07
C LYS A 195 6.20 -27.19 -6.15
N ALA A 196 7.18 -26.89 -5.30
CA ALA A 196 7.60 -27.87 -4.31
C ALA A 196 6.54 -28.08 -3.22
N GLY A 197 6.47 -29.27 -2.62
CA GLY A 197 5.64 -29.47 -1.43
C GLY A 197 6.20 -28.66 -0.25
N ILE A 198 7.45 -28.99 0.10
CA ILE A 198 8.23 -28.26 1.10
C ILE A 198 9.50 -27.71 0.45
N ARG A 199 9.77 -26.42 0.60
CA ARG A 199 11.06 -25.79 0.30
C ARG A 199 11.75 -25.43 1.61
N THR A 200 12.96 -25.90 1.82
CA THR A 200 13.70 -25.66 3.07
C THR A 200 15.18 -25.42 2.81
N GLN A 201 15.87 -24.83 3.79
CA GLN A 201 17.31 -24.62 3.73
C GLN A 201 18.06 -25.95 3.49
N SER A 202 19.24 -25.87 2.91
CA SER A 202 20.08 -27.04 2.63
C SER A 202 20.40 -27.89 3.86
N SER A 203 20.51 -27.27 5.04
CA SER A 203 20.75 -27.93 6.32
C SER A 203 19.48 -28.39 7.05
N GLY A 204 18.31 -27.87 6.70
CA GLY A 204 17.06 -28.23 7.36
C GLY A 204 16.73 -29.70 7.11
N THR A 205 15.95 -30.32 7.99
CA THR A 205 15.50 -31.70 7.86
C THR A 205 13.99 -31.76 7.59
N VAL A 206 13.56 -32.83 6.94
CA VAL A 206 12.13 -33.16 6.79
C VAL A 206 11.97 -34.60 7.24
N SER A 207 11.35 -34.79 8.40
CA SER A 207 11.05 -36.10 8.98
C SER A 207 9.58 -36.42 8.83
N THR A 208 9.26 -37.67 8.53
CA THR A 208 7.89 -38.14 8.31
C THR A 208 7.57 -39.34 9.19
N SER A 209 6.36 -39.41 9.72
CA SER A 209 5.87 -40.57 10.50
C SER A 209 4.36 -40.72 10.38
N GLY A 210 3.82 -41.94 10.36
CA GLY A 210 2.36 -42.13 10.36
C GLY A 210 1.64 -41.94 9.01
N HIS A 211 2.37 -42.08 7.90
CA HIS A 211 1.88 -41.99 6.51
C HIS A 211 1.41 -40.59 6.05
N PRO A 212 2.24 -39.54 6.20
CA PRO A 212 1.92 -38.24 5.63
C PRO A 212 2.09 -38.26 4.11
N THR A 213 1.41 -37.34 3.43
CA THR A 213 1.54 -37.16 1.98
C THR A 213 2.24 -35.83 1.68
N ILE A 214 3.34 -35.86 0.94
CA ILE A 214 4.02 -34.66 0.46
C ILE A 214 4.06 -34.74 -1.06
N LEU A 215 3.31 -33.85 -1.72
CA LEU A 215 3.17 -33.75 -3.17
C LEU A 215 3.77 -32.44 -3.67
N GLY A 216 4.20 -32.44 -4.92
CA GLY A 216 4.84 -31.30 -5.57
C GLY A 216 5.97 -31.77 -6.47
N ASN A 217 6.55 -30.85 -7.24
CA ASN A 217 7.67 -31.12 -8.12
C ASN A 217 8.83 -30.14 -7.82
N PRO A 218 9.83 -30.53 -7.00
CA PRO A 218 9.93 -31.79 -6.25
C PRO A 218 9.08 -31.81 -4.97
N PRO A 219 8.77 -32.98 -4.37
CA PRO A 219 8.06 -33.04 -3.08
C PRO A 219 8.77 -32.26 -1.96
N VAL A 220 10.10 -32.38 -1.89
CA VAL A 220 10.96 -31.59 -0.99
C VAL A 220 12.08 -30.96 -1.81
N LEU A 221 12.18 -29.63 -1.76
CA LEU A 221 13.25 -28.84 -2.36
C LEU A 221 14.20 -28.35 -1.27
N LYS A 222 15.47 -28.75 -1.35
CA LYS A 222 16.56 -28.18 -0.57
C LYS A 222 17.14 -27.00 -1.34
N ASP A 223 17.01 -25.80 -0.78
CA ASP A 223 17.40 -24.57 -1.46
C ASP A 223 18.53 -23.85 -0.70
N PRO A 224 19.74 -23.76 -1.28
CA PRO A 224 20.86 -23.06 -0.66
C PRO A 224 20.71 -21.54 -0.67
N THR A 225 19.76 -20.99 -1.41
CA THR A 225 19.50 -19.54 -1.49
C THR A 225 18.52 -19.07 -0.43
N LEU A 226 17.85 -19.98 0.29
CA LEU A 226 17.01 -19.62 1.42
C LEU A 226 17.85 -19.07 2.56
N ALA A 227 17.62 -17.81 2.89
CA ALA A 227 18.25 -17.08 3.98
C ALA A 227 17.17 -16.34 4.79
N ASP A 228 17.53 -15.78 5.95
CA ASP A 228 16.62 -14.99 6.78
C ASP A 228 15.89 -13.89 5.99
N SER A 229 16.57 -13.27 5.03
CA SER A 229 16.00 -12.26 4.14
C SER A 229 14.83 -12.77 3.31
N SER A 230 14.76 -14.07 3.01
CA SER A 230 13.64 -14.70 2.27
C SER A 230 12.32 -14.66 3.04
N PHE A 231 12.38 -14.38 4.34
CA PHE A 231 11.23 -14.27 5.22
C PHE A 231 11.03 -12.85 5.75
N THR A 232 11.98 -11.94 5.56
CA THR A 232 11.86 -10.55 6.05
C THR A 232 11.74 -9.53 4.92
N HIS A 233 12.05 -9.91 3.68
CA HIS A 233 11.95 -9.05 2.49
C HIS A 233 11.13 -9.71 1.39
N TYR A 234 10.20 -8.95 0.82
CA TYR A 234 9.22 -9.40 -0.17
C TYR A 234 9.22 -8.46 -1.38
N GLY A 235 10.38 -8.37 -2.04
CA GLY A 235 10.70 -7.29 -2.97
C GLY A 235 11.16 -6.05 -2.19
N ASP A 236 10.53 -4.90 -2.46
CA ASP A 236 10.83 -3.64 -1.77
C ASP A 236 10.17 -3.51 -0.38
N VAL A 237 9.27 -4.44 -0.05
CA VAL A 237 8.49 -4.40 1.20
C VAL A 237 9.13 -5.32 2.23
N THR A 238 9.33 -4.81 3.44
CA THR A 238 9.84 -5.61 4.57
C THR A 238 8.70 -6.15 5.42
N TYR A 239 8.95 -7.21 6.20
CA TYR A 239 8.01 -7.69 7.21
C TYR A 239 7.56 -6.55 8.16
N ALA A 240 8.47 -5.67 8.59
CA ALA A 240 8.14 -4.53 9.42
C ALA A 240 7.23 -3.50 8.71
N THR A 241 7.39 -3.32 7.40
CA THR A 241 6.50 -2.46 6.61
C THR A 241 5.12 -3.10 6.46
N LEU A 242 5.06 -4.43 6.26
CA LEU A 242 3.79 -5.17 6.18
C LEU A 242 3.00 -5.10 7.48
N THR A 243 3.66 -5.28 8.64
CA THR A 243 2.99 -5.21 9.95
C THR A 243 2.48 -3.79 10.24
N GLN A 244 3.16 -2.75 9.79
CA GLN A 244 2.66 -1.36 9.88
C GLN A 244 1.42 -1.10 9.01
N SER A 245 1.23 -1.89 7.95
CA SER A 245 0.06 -1.81 7.07
C SER A 245 -1.08 -2.76 7.47
N ALA A 246 -0.96 -3.43 8.61
CA ALA A 246 -1.97 -4.38 9.08
C ALA A 246 -3.33 -3.70 9.30
N ASN A 247 -4.39 -4.30 8.78
CA ASN A 247 -5.77 -3.87 9.05
C ASN A 247 -6.22 -4.29 10.45
N ILE A 248 -5.74 -5.44 10.91
CA ILE A 248 -6.05 -6.03 12.20
C ILE A 248 -4.73 -6.28 12.93
N THR A 249 -4.58 -5.73 14.13
CA THR A 249 -3.46 -6.03 15.03
C THR A 249 -4.01 -6.57 16.34
N VAL A 250 -3.62 -7.79 16.70
CA VAL A 250 -4.08 -8.47 17.91
C VAL A 250 -2.89 -9.09 18.64
N PRO A 251 -2.88 -9.12 19.99
CA PRO A 251 -1.85 -9.83 20.72
C PRO A 251 -1.99 -11.34 20.56
N ALA A 252 -0.88 -12.06 20.66
CA ALA A 252 -0.83 -13.49 20.73
C ALA A 252 -1.63 -13.97 21.96
N GLN A 253 -2.60 -14.85 21.69
CA GLN A 253 -3.50 -15.43 22.68
C GLN A 253 -4.08 -16.72 22.13
N ASN A 254 -4.86 -17.41 22.95
CA ASN A 254 -5.74 -18.48 22.49
C ASN A 254 -7.08 -17.89 22.05
N PHE A 255 -7.35 -17.91 20.75
CA PHE A 255 -8.55 -17.30 20.17
C PHE A 255 -9.85 -18.06 20.49
N SER A 256 -9.81 -19.18 21.22
CA SER A 256 -10.97 -19.93 21.74
C SER A 256 -12.15 -20.09 20.76
N SER A 257 -11.88 -20.36 19.48
CA SER A 257 -12.88 -20.50 18.41
C SER A 257 -13.63 -19.22 18.02
N SER A 258 -13.09 -18.05 18.36
CA SER A 258 -13.71 -16.74 18.09
C SER A 258 -13.48 -16.20 16.69
N ILE A 259 -12.58 -16.81 15.91
CA ILE A 259 -12.32 -16.40 14.53
C ILE A 259 -13.42 -16.91 13.61
N ALA A 260 -14.24 -15.98 13.12
CA ALA A 260 -15.36 -16.24 12.22
C ALA A 260 -15.78 -14.95 11.48
N PRO A 261 -16.42 -15.07 10.30
CA PRO A 261 -16.99 -13.91 9.62
C PRO A 261 -18.00 -13.15 10.51
N ALA A 262 -17.95 -11.83 10.48
CA ALA A 262 -18.91 -10.98 11.19
C ALA A 262 -19.61 -10.00 10.25
N THR A 263 -20.92 -9.83 10.44
CA THR A 263 -21.76 -8.97 9.59
C THR A 263 -22.56 -7.98 10.42
N VAL A 264 -22.72 -6.76 9.91
CA VAL A 264 -23.65 -5.76 10.42
C VAL A 264 -24.76 -5.55 9.39
N GLY A 265 -25.93 -6.14 9.66
CA GLY A 265 -26.99 -6.24 8.68
C GLY A 265 -26.57 -7.07 7.47
N ALA A 266 -26.63 -6.49 6.26
CA ALA A 266 -26.23 -7.17 5.02
C ALA A 266 -24.78 -6.89 4.59
N ALA A 267 -24.01 -6.15 5.38
CA ALA A 267 -22.62 -5.77 5.07
C ALA A 267 -21.63 -6.49 6.00
N CYS A 268 -20.39 -6.63 5.54
CA CYS A 268 -19.30 -7.14 6.39
C CYS A 268 -18.97 -6.13 7.50
N ASP A 269 -18.80 -6.62 8.73
CA ASP A 269 -18.42 -5.79 9.87
C ASP A 269 -16.90 -5.75 10.03
N TYR A 270 -16.28 -4.67 9.55
CA TYR A 270 -14.83 -4.46 9.64
C TYR A 270 -14.35 -4.00 11.03
N SER A 271 -15.27 -3.74 11.98
CA SER A 271 -14.89 -3.31 13.33
C SER A 271 -14.56 -4.48 14.27
N VAL A 272 -14.96 -5.69 13.91
CA VAL A 272 -14.72 -6.91 14.68
C VAL A 272 -13.32 -7.46 14.37
N LEU A 273 -12.41 -7.42 15.33
CA LEU A 273 -11.01 -7.85 15.15
C LEU A 273 -10.85 -9.36 14.87
N THR A 274 -11.86 -10.17 15.18
CA THR A 274 -11.89 -11.61 14.91
C THR A 274 -12.59 -11.96 13.58
N ASN A 275 -13.05 -10.95 12.84
CA ASN A 275 -13.57 -11.12 11.49
C ASN A 275 -12.41 -11.12 10.50
N TRP A 276 -12.04 -12.29 10.00
CA TRP A 276 -10.93 -12.43 9.04
C TRP A 276 -11.43 -12.73 7.61
N GLY A 277 -12.69 -12.38 7.31
CA GLY A 277 -13.30 -12.67 6.01
C GLY A 277 -13.98 -14.04 5.94
N SER A 278 -14.64 -14.32 4.81
CA SER A 278 -15.40 -15.58 4.60
C SER A 278 -15.04 -16.28 3.29
N PRO A 279 -13.93 -17.03 3.24
CA PRO A 279 -13.47 -17.72 2.04
C PRO A 279 -14.41 -18.82 1.57
N THR A 280 -15.18 -19.47 2.45
CA THR A 280 -16.14 -20.51 2.06
C THR A 280 -17.45 -19.94 1.51
N THR A 281 -17.74 -18.65 1.75
CA THR A 281 -18.86 -17.93 1.13
C THR A 281 -18.38 -16.69 0.35
N PRO A 282 -17.65 -16.87 -0.77
CA PRO A 282 -16.99 -15.77 -1.49
C PRO A 282 -17.98 -14.75 -2.09
N THR A 283 -19.24 -15.14 -2.33
CA THR A 283 -20.31 -14.22 -2.75
C THR A 283 -21.05 -13.55 -1.58
N GLY A 284 -20.72 -13.91 -0.35
CA GLY A 284 -21.32 -13.37 0.87
C GLY A 284 -20.76 -12.01 1.26
N PRO A 285 -21.32 -11.36 2.31
CA PRO A 285 -20.94 -10.01 2.70
C PRO A 285 -19.43 -9.83 2.96
N CYS A 286 -18.79 -10.82 3.59
CA CYS A 286 -17.36 -10.82 3.91
C CYS A 286 -16.50 -11.64 2.92
N GLY A 287 -17.08 -12.11 1.80
CA GLY A 287 -16.35 -12.92 0.83
C GLY A 287 -15.22 -12.16 0.13
N ASN A 288 -15.38 -10.83 -0.02
CA ASN A 288 -14.35 -9.94 -0.59
C ASN A 288 -13.48 -9.24 0.47
N TYR A 289 -13.54 -9.65 1.73
CA TYR A 289 -12.76 -9.04 2.81
C TYR A 289 -11.46 -9.84 3.04
N PHE A 290 -10.33 -9.30 2.57
CA PHE A 290 -9.00 -9.90 2.68
C PHE A 290 -8.07 -9.01 3.51
N PRO A 291 -8.21 -9.00 4.85
CA PRO A 291 -7.37 -8.16 5.69
C PRO A 291 -5.92 -8.61 5.74
N VAL A 292 -5.01 -7.67 6.05
CA VAL A 292 -3.69 -7.99 6.60
C VAL A 292 -3.84 -8.10 8.12
N ILE A 293 -3.66 -9.30 8.65
CA ILE A 293 -3.74 -9.63 10.08
C ILE A 293 -2.32 -9.72 10.65
N HIS A 294 -2.06 -9.02 11.74
CA HIS A 294 -0.81 -9.07 12.48
C HIS A 294 -1.05 -9.53 13.92
N ILE A 295 -0.48 -10.69 14.25
CA ILE A 295 -0.46 -11.23 15.61
C ILE A 295 0.88 -10.86 16.26
N THR A 296 0.83 -10.05 17.31
CA THR A 296 2.01 -9.59 18.04
C THR A 296 2.38 -10.53 19.18
N GLY A 297 3.67 -10.81 19.36
CA GLY A 297 4.15 -11.73 20.39
C GLY A 297 4.18 -13.20 19.97
N ASP A 298 4.39 -14.09 20.95
CA ASP A 298 4.66 -15.52 20.76
C ASP A 298 3.57 -16.41 21.35
N GLY A 299 3.41 -17.62 20.81
CA GLY A 299 2.52 -18.64 21.34
C GLY A 299 1.03 -18.44 21.00
N ALA A 300 0.74 -17.85 19.84
CA ALA A 300 -0.65 -17.68 19.40
C ALA A 300 -1.30 -19.04 19.11
N VAL A 301 -2.54 -19.23 19.56
CA VAL A 301 -3.33 -20.44 19.28
C VAL A 301 -4.58 -20.06 18.54
N ILE A 302 -4.64 -20.40 17.25
CA ILE A 302 -5.80 -20.17 16.39
C ILE A 302 -6.66 -21.43 16.36
N ASN A 303 -7.89 -21.24 16.74
CA ASN A 303 -9.01 -22.15 16.63
C ASN A 303 -10.21 -21.29 16.19
N GLY A 304 -11.10 -21.84 15.38
CA GLY A 304 -12.18 -21.08 14.77
C GLY A 304 -12.73 -21.77 13.53
N GLN A 305 -13.38 -20.98 12.68
CA GLN A 305 -14.00 -21.45 11.45
C GLN A 305 -13.07 -21.20 10.25
N GLU A 306 -12.90 -19.94 9.88
CA GLU A 306 -12.24 -19.57 8.64
C GLU A 306 -11.62 -18.16 8.69
N GLY A 307 -10.68 -17.90 7.79
CA GLY A 307 -10.15 -16.57 7.51
C GLY A 307 -9.42 -16.53 6.17
N GLN A 308 -9.14 -15.33 5.67
CA GLN A 308 -8.46 -15.11 4.41
C GLN A 308 -7.63 -13.82 4.40
N GLY A 309 -6.70 -13.71 3.46
CA GLY A 309 -5.82 -12.54 3.29
C GLY A 309 -4.37 -12.84 3.65
N VAL A 310 -3.73 -11.93 4.40
CA VAL A 310 -2.32 -12.05 4.79
C VAL A 310 -2.22 -12.17 6.30
N LEU A 311 -1.70 -13.29 6.81
CA LEU A 311 -1.47 -13.52 8.23
C LEU A 311 0.02 -13.37 8.56
N LEU A 312 0.34 -12.42 9.42
CA LEU A 312 1.68 -12.13 9.92
C LEU A 312 1.75 -12.48 11.41
N VAL A 313 2.70 -13.31 11.82
CA VAL A 313 2.88 -13.73 13.21
C VAL A 313 4.30 -13.48 13.68
N ASP A 314 4.46 -12.65 14.71
CA ASP A 314 5.78 -12.26 15.23
C ASP A 314 6.52 -13.38 15.96
N GLY A 315 5.81 -14.39 16.46
CA GLY A 315 6.38 -15.57 17.09
C GLY A 315 5.83 -16.87 16.51
N SER A 316 5.61 -17.85 17.38
CA SER A 316 5.13 -19.18 17.04
C SER A 316 3.62 -19.22 16.94
N LEU A 317 3.12 -20.02 16.01
CA LEU A 317 1.69 -20.20 15.72
C LEU A 317 1.29 -21.66 15.92
N SER A 318 0.26 -21.90 16.73
CA SER A 318 -0.44 -23.19 16.81
C SER A 318 -1.83 -23.08 16.18
N VAL A 319 -2.13 -23.91 15.19
CA VAL A 319 -3.46 -24.00 14.58
C VAL A 319 -4.11 -25.32 14.97
N GLN A 320 -5.33 -25.24 15.50
CA GLN A 320 -6.04 -26.36 16.10
C GLN A 320 -7.44 -26.53 15.52
N GLY A 321 -7.90 -27.77 15.47
CA GLY A 321 -9.25 -28.10 14.99
C GLY A 321 -9.39 -27.94 13.48
N GLY A 322 -10.60 -27.56 13.04
CA GLY A 322 -10.97 -27.45 11.63
C GLY A 322 -10.79 -26.07 11.00
N PHE A 323 -9.96 -25.21 11.59
CA PHE A 323 -9.74 -23.86 11.08
C PHE A 323 -9.16 -23.89 9.67
N GLN A 324 -9.67 -23.02 8.80
CA GLN A 324 -9.21 -22.88 7.42
C GLN A 324 -8.70 -21.46 7.15
N PHE A 325 -7.58 -21.33 6.46
CA PHE A 325 -7.04 -20.03 6.07
C PHE A 325 -6.70 -19.98 4.60
N PHE A 326 -7.10 -18.92 3.91
CA PHE A 326 -6.92 -18.73 2.48
C PHE A 326 -6.06 -17.49 2.22
N GLY A 327 -4.81 -17.71 1.86
CA GLY A 327 -3.89 -16.68 1.39
C GLY A 327 -2.45 -16.90 1.84
N VAL A 328 -1.82 -15.83 2.28
CA VAL A 328 -0.39 -15.83 2.61
C VAL A 328 -0.23 -15.89 4.12
N VAL A 329 0.52 -16.86 4.61
CA VAL A 329 0.85 -16.99 6.04
C VAL A 329 2.34 -16.85 6.23
N ILE A 330 2.76 -15.89 7.05
CA ILE A 330 4.16 -15.64 7.40
C ILE A 330 4.30 -15.74 8.92
N VAL A 331 5.09 -16.70 9.38
CA VAL A 331 5.37 -16.95 10.80
C VAL A 331 6.87 -16.75 11.04
N LYS A 332 7.23 -15.94 12.04
CA LYS A 332 8.63 -15.71 12.42
C LYS A 332 9.20 -16.81 13.33
N GLY A 333 8.37 -17.39 14.19
CA GLY A 333 8.70 -18.55 15.04
C GLY A 333 8.40 -19.88 14.35
N SER A 334 7.92 -20.86 15.12
CA SER A 334 7.54 -22.19 14.60
C SER A 334 6.05 -22.29 14.28
N LEU A 335 5.70 -23.19 13.36
CA LEU A 335 4.33 -23.55 13.04
C LEU A 335 3.99 -24.94 13.60
N LYS A 336 2.90 -25.02 14.36
CA LYS A 336 2.34 -26.27 14.87
C LYS A 336 0.90 -26.42 14.40
N THR A 337 0.56 -27.58 13.89
CA THR A 337 -0.83 -27.92 13.57
C THR A 337 -1.27 -29.13 14.37
N SER A 338 -2.51 -29.12 14.86
CA SER A 338 -3.15 -30.29 15.45
C SER A 338 -4.62 -30.38 15.02
N GLY A 339 -4.90 -31.28 14.08
CA GLY A 339 -6.25 -31.61 13.64
C GLY A 339 -6.87 -32.74 14.48
N GLY A 340 -8.16 -32.62 14.82
CA GLY A 340 -8.98 -33.72 15.33
C GLY A 340 -9.61 -34.51 14.18
N GLY A 341 -9.86 -35.81 14.37
CA GLY A 341 -10.20 -36.78 13.30
C GLY A 341 -11.49 -36.55 12.47
N GLY A 342 -12.12 -35.37 12.54
CA GLY A 342 -13.32 -35.03 11.76
C GLY A 342 -13.17 -33.83 10.81
N THR A 343 -12.18 -32.95 11.01
CA THR A 343 -12.01 -31.76 10.16
C THR A 343 -10.53 -31.46 9.99
N PRO A 344 -9.99 -31.56 8.76
CA PRO A 344 -8.60 -31.22 8.53
C PRO A 344 -8.37 -29.71 8.73
N ALA A 345 -7.20 -29.30 9.21
CA ALA A 345 -6.83 -27.87 9.23
C ALA A 345 -6.34 -27.50 7.82
N HIS A 346 -7.04 -26.63 7.08
CA HIS A 346 -6.75 -26.38 5.67
C HIS A 346 -6.15 -25.00 5.44
N PHE A 347 -4.84 -24.94 5.20
CA PHE A 347 -4.21 -23.75 4.63
C PHE A 347 -4.26 -23.85 3.11
N TRP A 348 -4.78 -22.80 2.46
CA TRP A 348 -4.80 -22.63 1.01
C TRP A 348 -3.98 -21.41 0.67
N GLY A 349 -2.98 -21.54 -0.21
CA GLY A 349 -2.12 -20.44 -0.61
C GLY A 349 -0.66 -20.76 -0.37
N THR A 350 0.04 -19.99 0.47
CA THR A 350 1.45 -20.25 0.76
C THR A 350 1.75 -20.00 2.23
N VAL A 351 2.57 -20.87 2.81
CA VAL A 351 3.02 -20.74 4.20
C VAL A 351 4.53 -20.55 4.22
N MET A 352 5.00 -19.50 4.88
CA MET A 352 6.41 -19.17 5.05
C MET A 352 6.73 -19.12 6.55
N VAL A 353 7.63 -19.97 7.01
CA VAL A 353 8.02 -20.08 8.41
C VAL A 353 9.52 -19.84 8.51
N GLN A 354 9.91 -18.69 9.09
CA GLN A 354 11.32 -18.28 9.11
C GLN A 354 12.13 -19.13 10.06
N ASP A 355 11.56 -19.48 11.22
CA ASP A 355 12.24 -20.27 12.22
C ASP A 355 13.66 -19.78 12.53
N THR A 356 13.75 -18.61 13.17
CA THR A 356 15.03 -18.02 13.55
C THR A 356 15.48 -18.48 14.93
N ALA A 357 16.80 -18.47 15.16
CA ALA A 357 17.41 -18.68 16.48
C ALA A 357 16.95 -17.68 17.58
N ALA A 358 16.13 -16.70 17.24
CA ALA A 358 15.47 -15.83 18.21
C ALA A 358 14.36 -16.54 19.00
N PHE A 359 13.90 -17.71 18.55
CA PHE A 359 12.90 -18.53 19.22
C PHE A 359 13.50 -19.85 19.70
N THR A 360 12.97 -20.37 20.82
CA THR A 360 13.49 -21.60 21.47
C THR A 360 13.00 -22.88 20.81
N ASP A 361 11.89 -22.82 20.08
CA ASP A 361 11.34 -23.93 19.30
C ASP A 361 11.56 -23.67 17.82
N THR A 362 12.50 -24.42 17.25
CA THR A 362 12.88 -24.34 15.84
C THR A 362 12.45 -25.57 15.05
N THR A 363 11.32 -26.15 15.41
CA THR A 363 10.78 -27.31 14.72
C THR A 363 9.33 -27.08 14.36
N ASN A 364 9.06 -27.11 13.05
CA ASN A 364 7.71 -27.09 12.54
C ASN A 364 7.07 -28.47 12.71
N ASN A 365 5.97 -28.54 13.45
CA ASN A 365 5.26 -29.79 13.70
C ASN A 365 3.90 -29.78 13.00
N LEU A 366 3.87 -30.42 11.84
CA LEU A 366 2.69 -30.56 11.00
C LEU A 366 2.02 -31.89 11.36
N SER A 367 1.10 -31.85 12.31
CA SER A 367 0.42 -33.02 12.86
C SER A 367 -1.10 -32.94 12.79
N GLY A 368 -1.74 -34.09 13.06
CA GLY A 368 -3.16 -34.30 12.77
C GLY A 368 -3.41 -34.32 11.27
N SER A 369 -4.66 -34.41 10.84
CA SER A 369 -5.01 -34.27 9.42
C SER A 369 -4.84 -32.82 8.97
N ALA A 370 -3.64 -32.24 9.06
CA ALA A 370 -3.36 -30.90 8.55
C ALA A 370 -3.16 -30.96 7.04
N ASN A 371 -3.80 -30.06 6.30
CA ASN A 371 -3.73 -29.96 4.85
C ASN A 371 -3.18 -28.58 4.47
N LEU A 372 -1.99 -28.55 3.88
CA LEU A 372 -1.35 -27.32 3.40
C LEU A 372 -1.26 -27.42 1.87
N LEU A 373 -2.10 -26.64 1.18
CA LEU A 373 -2.27 -26.70 -0.26
C LEU A 373 -1.78 -25.40 -0.90
N TYR A 374 -0.91 -25.53 -1.90
CA TYR A 374 -0.55 -24.39 -2.72
C TYR A 374 -1.76 -23.89 -3.50
N SER A 375 -2.00 -22.57 -3.47
CA SER A 375 -3.07 -21.95 -4.25
C SER A 375 -2.65 -20.60 -4.77
N LYS A 376 -2.41 -20.50 -6.07
CA LYS A 376 -2.15 -19.22 -6.74
C LYS A 376 -3.35 -18.28 -6.61
N CYS A 377 -4.56 -18.82 -6.70
CA CYS A 377 -5.79 -18.02 -6.60
C CYS A 377 -5.96 -17.35 -5.23
N ALA A 378 -5.53 -18.00 -4.14
CA ALA A 378 -5.59 -17.41 -2.81
C ALA A 378 -4.50 -16.35 -2.54
N ILE A 379 -3.43 -16.31 -3.35
CA ILE A 379 -2.26 -15.44 -3.14
C ILE A 379 -2.36 -14.12 -3.93
N ILE A 380 -3.08 -14.11 -5.05
CA ILE A 380 -3.27 -12.94 -5.92
C ILE A 380 -4.53 -12.17 -5.54
#